data_AF-A0A158KG78-F1
#
_entry.id   AF-A0A158KG78-F1
#
_cell.length_a   1.000
_cell.length_b   1.000
_cell.length_c   1.000
_cell.angle_alpha   90.00
_cell.angle_beta   90.00
_cell.angle_gamma   90.00
#
_symmetry.space_group_name_H-M   'P 1'
#
loop_
_entity.id
_entity.type
_entity.pdbx_description
1 polymer ?
#
loop_
_entity_poly.entity_id
_entity_poly.type
_entity_poly.pdbx_seq_one_letter_code
_entity_poly.pdbx_strand_id
1 'polypeptide(L)'
;MQQKTQRPVQFEITEQTRQSVAAWISARGLKAADYLFPSRLHALAHVSTRQYAHIVHRWVASIGSDDAAYGTHTMRRTKASLIYRRTKNLRAVQLLLSHTKLESTVRYLGIEVDDALEMAEQTEV
;
A
#
# COMPACT_ATOMS: atom_id res chain seq x y z
N MET A 1 -12.43 8.62 -10.22
CA MET A 1 -11.16 9.35 -10.45
C MET A 1 -10.42 9.51 -9.13
N GLN A 2 -9.09 9.35 -9.11
CA GLN A 2 -8.29 9.54 -7.89
C GLN A 2 -8.22 11.04 -7.56
N GLN A 3 -8.44 11.42 -6.29
CA GLN A 3 -8.69 12.82 -5.93
C GLN A 3 -7.44 13.72 -5.90
N LYS A 4 -6.28 13.21 -5.50
CA LYS A 4 -5.04 13.98 -5.31
C LYS A 4 -4.33 14.35 -6.61
N THR A 5 -4.39 13.48 -7.62
CA THR A 5 -3.68 13.62 -8.90
C THR A 5 -4.63 13.72 -10.08
N GLN A 6 -5.93 13.46 -9.88
CA GLN A 6 -6.95 13.44 -10.95
C GLN A 6 -6.56 12.53 -12.12
N ARG A 7 -5.77 11.49 -11.84
CA ARG A 7 -5.37 10.48 -12.81
C ARG A 7 -5.91 9.12 -12.38
N PRO A 8 -6.42 8.30 -13.31
CA PRO A 8 -6.77 6.92 -12.98
C PRO A 8 -5.51 6.19 -12.52
N VAL A 9 -5.63 5.42 -11.43
CA VAL A 9 -4.56 4.57 -10.94
C VAL A 9 -4.96 3.13 -11.23
N GLN A 10 -4.15 2.44 -12.02
CA GLN A 10 -4.27 1.01 -12.22
C GLN A 10 -3.29 0.31 -11.27
N PHE A 11 -3.75 -0.74 -10.61
CA PHE A 11 -2.92 -1.55 -9.74
C PHE A 11 -3.43 -2.99 -9.75
N GLU A 12 -2.49 -3.91 -9.62
CA GLU A 12 -2.79 -5.31 -9.46
C GLU A 12 -2.93 -5.67 -7.98
N ILE A 13 -3.85 -6.60 -7.70
CA ILE A 13 -4.04 -7.20 -6.39
C ILE A 13 -3.58 -8.65 -6.45
N THR A 14 -3.08 -9.16 -5.32
CA THR A 14 -2.73 -10.58 -5.22
C THR A 14 -3.97 -11.44 -5.33
N GLU A 15 -3.80 -12.70 -5.74
CA GLU A 15 -4.92 -13.64 -5.82
C GLU A 15 -5.64 -13.81 -4.49
N GLN A 16 -4.89 -13.90 -3.38
CA GLN A 16 -5.45 -13.93 -2.03
C GLN A 16 -6.31 -12.68 -1.71
N THR A 17 -5.88 -11.50 -2.16
CA THR A 17 -6.65 -10.26 -1.97
C THR A 17 -7.92 -10.29 -2.81
N ARG A 18 -7.84 -10.76 -4.06
CA ARG A 18 -8.98 -10.92 -4.96
C ARG A 18 -10.04 -11.83 -4.35
N GLN A 19 -9.63 -12.98 -3.83
CA GLN A 19 -10.52 -13.94 -3.18
C GLN A 19 -11.18 -13.36 -1.92
N SER A 20 -10.40 -12.71 -1.06
CA SER A 20 -10.92 -12.05 0.16
C SER A 20 -11.94 -10.96 -0.17
N VAL A 21 -11.68 -10.14 -1.19
CA VAL A 21 -12.58 -9.07 -1.64
C VAL A 21 -13.85 -9.64 -2.25
N ALA A 22 -13.76 -10.70 -3.06
CA ALA A 22 -14.92 -11.36 -3.65
C ALA A 22 -15.82 -11.99 -2.56
N ALA A 23 -15.22 -12.67 -1.59
CA ALA A 23 -15.94 -13.23 -0.44
C ALA A 23 -16.65 -12.13 0.37
N TRP A 24 -16.00 -10.99 0.59
CA TRP A 24 -16.60 -9.83 1.25
C TRP A 24 -17.79 -9.24 0.48
N ILE A 25 -17.64 -9.03 -0.84
CA ILE A 25 -18.72 -8.54 -1.71
C ILE A 25 -19.94 -9.46 -1.63
N SER A 26 -19.72 -10.77 -1.71
CA SER A 26 -20.78 -11.78 -1.62
C SER A 26 -21.45 -11.77 -0.24
N ALA A 27 -20.67 -11.86 0.85
CA ALA A 27 -21.18 -11.90 2.21
C ALA A 27 -21.97 -10.64 2.59
N ARG A 28 -21.59 -9.48 2.04
CA ARG A 28 -22.26 -8.21 2.31
C ARG A 28 -23.37 -7.88 1.30
N GLY A 29 -23.49 -8.63 0.21
CA GLY A 29 -24.49 -8.41 -0.84
C GLY A 29 -24.29 -7.08 -1.58
N LEU A 30 -23.03 -6.65 -1.78
CA LEU A 30 -22.74 -5.35 -2.40
C LEU A 30 -23.08 -5.35 -3.89
N LYS A 31 -23.68 -4.24 -4.33
CA LYS A 31 -23.95 -3.93 -5.73
C LYS A 31 -22.81 -3.10 -6.32
N ALA A 32 -22.74 -3.01 -7.65
CA ALA A 32 -21.69 -2.28 -8.35
C ALA A 32 -21.61 -0.77 -8.00
N ALA A 33 -22.74 -0.17 -7.57
CA ALA A 33 -22.80 1.22 -7.16
C ALA A 33 -22.41 1.46 -5.68
N ASP A 34 -22.29 0.39 -4.89
CA ASP A 34 -22.00 0.50 -3.46
C ASP A 34 -20.51 0.76 -3.23
N TYR A 35 -20.20 1.40 -2.11
CA TYR A 35 -18.82 1.47 -1.64
C TYR A 35 -18.31 0.08 -1.27
N LEU A 36 -17.11 -0.26 -1.74
CA LEU A 36 -16.48 -1.54 -1.41
C LEU A 36 -16.33 -1.75 0.10
N PHE A 37 -16.06 -0.67 0.84
CA PHE A 37 -15.98 -0.65 2.30
C PHE A 37 -16.96 0.39 2.85
N PRO A 38 -18.24 0.03 3.06
CA PRO A 38 -19.25 0.93 3.58
C PRO A 38 -19.00 1.25 5.06
N SER A 39 -19.41 2.44 5.48
CA SER A 39 -19.42 2.84 6.88
C SER A 39 -20.44 2.04 7.66
N ARG A 40 -20.11 1.71 8.93
CA ARG A 40 -21.05 1.08 9.85
C ARG A 40 -22.06 2.07 10.45
N LEU A 41 -21.75 3.35 10.41
CA LEU A 41 -22.54 4.41 11.05
C LEU A 41 -23.50 5.10 10.07
N HIS A 42 -23.09 5.24 8.80
CA HIS A 42 -23.85 5.97 7.78
C HIS A 42 -24.00 5.09 6.55
N ALA A 43 -25.23 4.69 6.23
CA ALA A 43 -25.51 3.72 5.16
C ALA A 43 -25.07 4.18 3.76
N LEU A 44 -24.93 5.49 3.55
CA LEU A 44 -24.55 6.10 2.27
C LEU A 44 -23.09 6.61 2.23
N ALA A 45 -22.26 6.23 3.20
CA ALA A 45 -20.87 6.67 3.27
C ALA A 45 -19.88 5.50 3.20
N HIS A 46 -18.67 5.76 2.73
CA HIS A 46 -17.55 4.83 2.85
C HIS A 46 -16.87 4.97 4.23
N VAL A 47 -16.02 4.00 4.57
CA VAL A 47 -15.14 4.09 5.74
C VAL A 47 -14.31 5.39 5.71
N SER A 48 -14.27 6.10 6.84
CA SER A 48 -13.45 7.31 6.95
C SER A 48 -11.97 6.95 7.08
N THR A 49 -11.08 7.88 6.73
CA THR A 49 -9.63 7.70 6.90
C THR A 49 -9.25 7.38 8.34
N ARG A 50 -9.93 8.01 9.31
CA ARG A 50 -9.73 7.75 10.74
C ARG A 50 -10.15 6.33 11.12
N GLN A 51 -11.31 5.87 10.64
CA GLN A 51 -11.78 4.52 10.92
C GLN A 51 -10.87 3.46 10.27
N TYR A 52 -10.41 3.71 9.05
CA TYR A 52 -9.42 2.85 8.39
C TYR A 52 -8.14 2.73 9.22
N ALA A 53 -7.59 3.85 9.70
CA ALA A 53 -6.42 3.84 10.59
C ALA A 53 -6.69 3.04 11.87
N HIS A 54 -7.82 3.26 12.54
CA HIS A 54 -8.17 2.50 13.75
C HIS A 54 -8.29 0.99 13.52
N ILE A 55 -8.85 0.56 12.38
CA ILE A 55 -8.92 -0.86 12.03
C ILE A 55 -7.51 -1.45 11.92
N VAL A 56 -6.60 -0.75 11.22
CA VAL A 56 -5.22 -1.19 11.06
C VAL A 56 -4.48 -1.26 12.39
N HIS A 57 -4.58 -0.22 13.24
CA HIS A 57 -3.97 -0.23 14.57
C HIS A 57 -4.45 -1.41 15.40
N ARG A 58 -5.76 -1.72 15.38
CA ARG A 58 -6.30 -2.89 16.08
C ARG A 58 -5.74 -4.21 15.55
N TRP A 59 -5.56 -4.35 14.24
CA TRP A 59 -4.94 -5.55 13.67
C TRP A 59 -3.48 -5.69 14.08
N VAL A 60 -2.71 -4.60 14.04
CA VAL A 60 -1.31 -4.57 14.49
C VAL A 60 -1.20 -4.95 15.98
N ALA A 61 -2.02 -4.34 16.84
CA ALA A 61 -2.04 -4.68 18.26
C ALA A 61 -2.44 -6.15 18.49
N SER A 62 -3.38 -6.69 17.70
CA SER A 62 -3.84 -8.07 17.86
C SER A 62 -2.79 -9.14 17.56
N ILE A 63 -1.75 -8.78 16.80
CA ILE A 63 -0.61 -9.66 16.51
C ILE A 63 0.60 -9.41 17.45
N GLY A 64 0.42 -8.57 18.48
CA GLY A 64 1.47 -8.25 19.46
C GLY A 64 2.51 -7.24 18.98
N SER A 65 2.26 -6.56 17.86
CA SER A 65 3.16 -5.52 17.33
C SER A 65 2.82 -4.14 17.91
N ASP A 66 3.81 -3.24 17.94
CA ASP A 66 3.63 -1.86 18.38
C ASP A 66 2.77 -1.05 17.40
N ASP A 67 1.55 -0.71 17.82
CA ASP A 67 0.61 0.04 17.01
C ASP A 67 0.98 1.52 16.84
N ALA A 68 1.92 2.06 17.64
CA ALA A 68 2.49 3.38 17.43
C ALA A 68 3.50 3.39 16.26
N ALA A 69 4.22 2.28 16.05
CA ALA A 69 5.21 2.14 14.98
C ALA A 69 4.59 1.71 13.63
N TYR A 70 3.53 0.90 13.67
CA TYR A 70 2.92 0.34 12.46
C TYR A 70 1.52 0.91 12.20
N GLY A 71 1.40 1.66 11.11
CA GLY A 71 0.13 2.18 10.62
C GLY A 71 0.00 2.09 9.11
N THR A 72 -1.04 2.73 8.56
CA THR A 72 -1.37 2.72 7.12
C THR A 72 -0.23 3.22 6.25
N HIS A 73 0.52 4.23 6.72
CA HIS A 73 1.69 4.76 6.02
C HIS A 73 2.88 3.79 6.05
N THR A 74 3.16 3.19 7.21
CA THR A 74 4.23 2.20 7.37
C THR A 74 3.99 0.99 6.48
N MET A 75 2.76 0.45 6.45
CA MET A 75 2.39 -0.66 5.55
C MET A 75 2.62 -0.33 4.07
N ARG A 76 2.23 0.89 3.64
CA ARG A 76 2.48 1.34 2.26
C ARG A 76 3.99 1.36 1.95
N ARG A 77 4.80 1.87 2.89
CA ARG A 77 6.26 1.91 2.75
C ARG A 77 6.86 0.51 2.67
N THR A 78 6.45 -0.40 3.56
CA THR A 78 6.96 -1.78 3.62
C THR A 78 6.81 -2.53 2.30
N LYS A 79 5.65 -2.46 1.64
CA LYS A 79 5.46 -3.13 0.35
C LYS A 79 6.41 -2.58 -0.72
N ALA A 80 6.55 -1.26 -0.81
CA ALA A 80 7.45 -0.63 -1.77
C ALA A 80 8.92 -0.99 -1.52
N SER A 81 9.36 -0.95 -0.24
CA SER A 81 10.71 -1.34 0.15
C SER A 81 11.00 -2.83 -0.12
N LEU A 82 10.04 -3.73 0.05
CA LEU A 82 10.20 -5.15 -0.30
C LEU A 82 10.35 -5.36 -1.81
N ILE A 83 9.58 -4.64 -2.63
CA ILE A 83 9.68 -4.72 -4.09
C ILE A 83 11.05 -4.21 -4.55
N TYR A 84 11.50 -3.07 -4.01
CA TYR A 84 12.82 -2.53 -4.33
C TYR A 84 13.94 -3.51 -3.95
N ARG A 85 13.94 -4.05 -2.73
CA ARG A 85 14.97 -5.02 -2.30
C ARG A 85 15.06 -6.25 -3.19
N ARG A 86 13.92 -6.75 -3.69
CA ARG A 86 13.86 -7.96 -4.54
C ARG A 86 14.24 -7.72 -5.99
N THR A 87 13.91 -6.53 -6.52
CA THR A 87 14.01 -6.27 -7.97
C THR A 87 15.08 -5.25 -8.33
N LYS A 88 15.51 -4.45 -7.34
CA LYS A 88 16.32 -3.24 -7.47
C LYS A 88 15.79 -2.26 -8.54
N ASN A 89 14.52 -2.38 -8.94
CA ASN A 89 13.90 -1.57 -10.00
C ASN A 89 13.21 -0.33 -9.41
N LEU A 90 13.97 0.76 -9.32
CA LEU A 90 13.50 2.01 -8.77
C LEU A 90 12.34 2.63 -9.59
N ARG A 91 12.37 2.47 -10.92
CA ARG A 91 11.33 3.01 -11.80
C ARG A 91 9.98 2.33 -11.59
N ALA A 92 9.97 1.01 -11.42
CA ALA A 92 8.76 0.27 -11.10
C ALA A 92 8.15 0.74 -9.76
N VAL A 93 8.98 0.94 -8.73
CA VAL A 93 8.51 1.42 -7.43
C VAL A 93 7.99 2.86 -7.50
N GLN A 94 8.64 3.74 -8.29
CA GLN A 94 8.15 5.10 -8.53
C GLN A 94 6.73 5.10 -9.12
N LEU A 95 6.48 4.24 -10.12
CA LEU A 95 5.16 4.11 -10.75
C LEU A 95 4.11 3.60 -9.76
N LEU A 96 4.44 2.55 -8.99
CA LEU A 96 3.54 1.99 -7.97
C LEU A 96 3.19 2.99 -6.87
N LEU A 97 4.14 3.86 -6.49
CA LEU A 97 3.89 4.94 -5.52
C LEU A 97 3.26 6.19 -6.14
N SER A 98 3.18 6.26 -7.47
CA SER A 98 2.73 7.42 -8.24
C SER A 98 3.52 8.70 -7.90
N HIS A 99 4.84 8.57 -7.71
CA HIS A 99 5.72 9.72 -7.49
C HIS A 99 6.10 10.38 -8.81
N THR A 100 5.90 11.69 -8.92
CA THR A 100 6.27 12.46 -10.12
C THR A 100 7.77 12.53 -10.31
N LYS A 101 8.53 12.65 -9.21
CA LYS A 101 9.99 12.79 -9.17
C LYS A 101 10.64 11.50 -8.68
N LEU A 102 11.77 11.12 -9.28
CA LEU A 102 12.51 9.91 -8.88
C LEU A 102 13.14 10.11 -7.51
N GLU A 103 13.59 11.34 -7.23
CA GLU A 103 14.18 11.78 -5.97
C GLU A 103 13.23 11.57 -4.79
N SER A 104 11.92 11.77 -5.01
CA SER A 104 10.91 11.47 -3.99
C SER A 104 10.85 9.99 -3.64
N THR A 105 11.14 9.10 -4.59
CA THR A 105 11.15 7.65 -4.39
C THR A 105 12.42 7.21 -3.67
N VAL A 106 13.58 7.78 -4.06
CA VAL A 106 14.87 7.57 -3.36
C VAL A 106 14.73 7.96 -1.89
N ARG A 107 14.24 9.17 -1.60
CA ARG A 107 14.02 9.65 -0.24
C ARG A 107 12.99 8.82 0.53
N TYR A 108 11.93 8.36 -0.14
CA TYR A 108 10.88 7.56 0.49
C TYR A 108 11.36 6.17 0.90
N LEU A 109 12.22 5.55 0.07
CA LEU A 109 12.82 4.25 0.35
C LEU A 109 13.98 4.37 1.34
N GLY A 110 14.67 5.51 1.38
CA GLY A 110 15.90 5.70 2.15
C GLY A 110 17.06 4.95 1.50
N ILE A 111 17.20 5.07 0.18
CA ILE A 111 18.30 4.47 -0.57
C ILE A 111 19.54 5.33 -0.34
N GLU A 112 20.60 4.72 0.17
CA GLU A 112 21.87 5.36 0.50
C GLU A 112 23.00 4.86 -0.40
N VAL A 113 24.20 5.43 -0.26
CA VAL A 113 25.40 5.04 -1.03
C VAL A 113 25.75 3.56 -0.79
N ASP A 114 25.55 3.05 0.43
CA ASP A 114 25.83 1.65 0.78
C ASP A 114 25.00 0.66 -0.04
N ASP A 115 23.74 1.00 -0.39
CA ASP A 115 22.91 0.17 -1.27
C ASP A 115 23.52 0.04 -2.67
N ALA A 116 24.20 1.08 -3.16
CA ALA A 116 24.86 1.07 -4.46
C ALA A 116 26.17 0.27 -4.41
N LEU A 117 26.91 0.34 -3.30
CA LEU A 117 28.14 -0.43 -3.09
C LEU A 117 27.85 -1.94 -3.00
N GLU A 118 26.82 -2.34 -2.25
CA GLU A 118 26.36 -3.73 -2.18
C GLU A 118 26.04 -4.29 -3.58
N MET A 119 25.35 -3.49 -4.42
CA MET A 119 25.02 -3.90 -5.79
C MET A 119 26.26 -4.09 -6.68
N ALA A 120 27.27 -3.21 -6.52
CA ALA A 120 28.51 -3.30 -7.27
C ALA A 120 29.33 -4.53 -6.87
N GLU A 121 29.39 -4.85 -5.58
CA GLU A 121 30.08 -6.03 -5.06
C GLU A 121 29.46 -7.34 -5.56
N GLN A 122 28.13 -7.40 -5.66
CA GLN A 122 27.41 -8.60 -6.12
C GLN A 122 27.42 -8.80 -7.64
N THR A 123 28.00 -7.86 -8.41
CA THR A 123 28.03 -7.92 -9.87
C THR A 123 29.47 -8.18 -10.35
N GLU A 124 29.83 -9.46 -10.51
CA GLU A 124 31.05 -9.85 -11.23
C GLU A 124 30.83 -9.66 -12.75
N VAL A 125 31.88 -9.20 -13.46
CA VAL A 125 31.89 -9.03 -14.93
C VAL A 125 32.76 -10.11 -15.55
#